data_AF-A0A511AYM3-F1
#
_entry.id   AF-A0A511AYM3-F1
#
_cell.length_a   1.000
_cell.length_b   1.000
_cell.length_c   1.000
_cell.angle_alpha   90.00
_cell.angle_beta   90.00
_cell.angle_gamma   90.00
#
_symmetry.space_group_name_H-M   'P 1'
#
loop_
_entity.id
_entity.type
_entity.pdbx_description
1 polymer ?
#
loop_
_entity_poly.entity_id
_entity_poly.type
_entity_poly.pdbx_seq_one_letter_code
_entity_poly.pdbx_strand_id
1 'polypeptide(L)'
;MFKPPLPSTALLRTPKVRAGFGVIPRCASQGRAIYSHCLAPEEVERRISSCWLPYHQALSELIFDVKTKFGYALLVDVHSMPRLEQYRECNVVFGDAHGHSCSSKIIGFLEENFHSRGYSTQRNVPYAGGYITRNYGRPLQGVHAIQIELCRSLYMNTATLEPSRMFIKVREDLTHIMGDLAFAFSEKI
;
A
#
# COMPACT_ATOMS: atom_id res chain seq x y z
N MET A 1 -16.55 -13.70 15.56
CA MET A 1 -16.17 -13.64 14.13
C MET A 1 -16.04 -15.03 13.55
N PHE A 2 -15.39 -15.98 14.24
CA PHE A 2 -15.22 -17.35 13.77
C PHE A 2 -16.00 -18.34 14.65
N LYS A 3 -16.50 -19.43 14.06
CA LYS A 3 -17.17 -20.54 14.78
C LYS A 3 -16.68 -21.90 14.25
N PRO A 4 -15.99 -22.73 15.07
CA PRO A 4 -15.53 -22.42 16.41
C PRO A 4 -14.51 -21.24 16.43
N PRO A 5 -14.23 -20.64 17.61
CA PRO A 5 -13.22 -19.60 17.73
C PRO A 5 -11.84 -20.10 17.28
N LEU A 6 -11.08 -19.27 16.57
CA LEU A 6 -9.69 -19.57 16.25
C LEU A 6 -8.81 -19.54 17.51
N PRO A 7 -7.71 -20.32 17.56
CA PRO A 7 -6.75 -20.27 18.66
C PRO A 7 -6.19 -18.86 18.86
N SER A 8 -5.95 -18.45 20.11
CA SER A 8 -5.38 -17.13 20.40
C SER A 8 -4.01 -16.90 19.76
N THR A 9 -3.23 -17.97 19.59
CA THR A 9 -1.92 -17.98 18.93
C THR A 9 -1.99 -17.66 17.45
N ALA A 10 -3.13 -17.89 16.80
CA ALA A 10 -3.36 -17.57 15.39
C ALA A 10 -3.82 -16.11 15.18
N LEU A 11 -3.96 -15.29 16.24
CA LEU A 11 -4.58 -13.97 16.17
C LEU A 11 -3.60 -12.86 16.58
N LEU A 12 -3.29 -11.98 15.63
CA LEU A 12 -2.65 -10.70 15.92
C LEU A 12 -3.67 -9.72 16.52
N ARG A 13 -3.32 -9.06 17.63
CA ARG A 13 -4.21 -8.12 18.35
C ARG A 13 -3.84 -6.65 18.15
N THR A 14 -3.62 -6.24 16.91
CA THR A 14 -3.33 -4.83 16.60
C THR A 14 -4.60 -3.96 16.71
N PRO A 15 -4.49 -2.63 16.91
CA PRO A 15 -5.65 -1.73 16.85
C PRO A 15 -6.47 -1.88 15.56
N LYS A 16 -5.80 -2.06 14.41
CA LYS A 16 -6.46 -2.26 13.11
C LYS A 16 -7.27 -3.56 13.04
N VAL A 17 -6.72 -4.67 13.56
CA VAL A 17 -7.45 -5.94 13.63
C VAL A 17 -8.65 -5.85 14.58
N ARG A 18 -8.46 -5.22 15.75
CA ARG A 18 -9.56 -4.98 16.71
C ARG A 18 -10.69 -4.12 16.13
N ALA A 19 -10.34 -3.15 15.28
CA ALA A 19 -11.30 -2.34 14.55
C ALA A 19 -12.04 -3.10 13.42
N GLY A 20 -11.67 -4.36 13.14
CA GLY A 20 -12.34 -5.20 12.14
C GLY A 20 -11.69 -5.19 10.76
N PHE A 21 -10.49 -4.62 10.62
CA PHE A 21 -9.78 -4.47 9.33
C PHE A 21 -8.53 -5.37 9.24
N GLY A 22 -8.63 -6.59 9.75
CA GLY A 22 -7.58 -7.61 9.62
C GLY A 22 -7.53 -8.26 8.23
N VAL A 23 -6.70 -9.31 8.08
CA VAL A 23 -6.53 -10.09 6.84
C VAL A 23 -7.87 -10.62 6.33
N ILE A 24 -8.72 -11.13 7.24
CA ILE A 24 -10.13 -11.35 6.98
C ILE A 24 -10.89 -10.19 7.63
N PRO A 25 -11.32 -9.17 6.87
CA PRO A 25 -12.02 -8.03 7.46
C PRO A 25 -13.43 -8.43 7.88
N ARG A 26 -13.87 -7.95 9.05
CA ARG A 26 -15.23 -8.11 9.56
C ARG A 26 -16.12 -6.93 9.19
N CYS A 27 -15.51 -5.75 9.04
CA CYS A 27 -16.20 -4.50 8.77
C CYS A 27 -15.71 -3.90 7.44
N ALA A 28 -16.64 -3.35 6.67
CA ALA A 28 -16.37 -2.48 5.54
C ALA A 28 -16.16 -1.04 6.02
N SER A 29 -16.02 -0.10 5.07
CA SER A 29 -16.02 1.33 5.40
C SER A 29 -17.24 1.72 6.25
N GLN A 30 -17.06 2.73 7.10
CA GLN A 30 -18.08 3.19 8.07
C GLN A 30 -18.55 2.14 9.09
N GLY A 31 -17.80 1.04 9.27
CA GLY A 31 -18.09 0.04 10.31
C GLY A 31 -19.22 -0.92 9.95
N ARG A 32 -19.74 -0.90 8.72
CA ARG A 32 -20.78 -1.84 8.27
C ARG A 32 -20.27 -3.27 8.30
N ALA A 33 -21.00 -4.17 8.94
CA ALA A 33 -20.64 -5.59 8.99
C ALA A 33 -20.62 -6.19 7.57
N ILE A 34 -19.57 -6.96 7.26
CA ILE A 34 -19.44 -7.67 5.98
C ILE A 34 -20.24 -8.98 6.00
N TYR A 35 -20.28 -9.66 7.15
CA TYR A 35 -20.92 -10.96 7.29
C TYR A 35 -22.13 -10.87 8.23
N SER A 36 -23.19 -11.60 7.88
CA SER A 36 -24.36 -11.79 8.74
C SER A 36 -24.19 -12.93 9.75
N HIS A 37 -23.11 -13.71 9.64
CA HIS A 37 -22.83 -14.90 10.45
C HIS A 37 -21.33 -15.03 10.75
N CYS A 38 -20.99 -15.89 11.71
CA CYS A 38 -19.59 -16.26 11.95
C CYS A 38 -19.06 -17.16 10.83
N LEU A 39 -17.81 -16.94 10.43
CA LEU A 39 -17.14 -17.78 9.45
C LEU A 39 -16.59 -19.06 10.10
N ALA A 40 -16.62 -20.16 9.37
CA ALA A 40 -15.96 -21.39 9.79
C ALA A 40 -14.42 -21.24 9.64
N PRO A 41 -13.59 -21.81 10.52
CA PRO A 41 -12.13 -21.79 10.39
C PRO A 41 -11.62 -22.26 9.03
N GLU A 42 -12.28 -23.26 8.44
CA GLU A 42 -11.94 -23.84 7.15
C GLU A 42 -12.05 -22.81 6.01
N GLU A 43 -12.99 -21.87 6.11
CA GLU A 43 -13.11 -20.76 5.15
C GLU A 43 -11.94 -19.78 5.28
N VAL A 44 -11.44 -19.56 6.50
CA VAL A 44 -10.25 -18.72 6.73
C VAL A 44 -9.02 -19.39 6.14
N GLU A 45 -8.82 -20.67 6.44
CA GLU A 45 -7.72 -21.47 5.90
C GLU A 45 -7.74 -21.49 4.38
N ARG A 46 -8.91 -21.73 3.78
CA ARG A 46 -9.09 -21.71 2.33
C ARG A 46 -8.70 -20.36 1.72
N ARG A 47 -9.14 -19.23 2.29
CA ARG A 47 -8.76 -17.90 1.77
C ARG A 47 -7.28 -17.60 1.94
N ILE A 48 -6.68 -18.03 3.05
CA ILE A 48 -5.25 -17.87 3.26
C ILE A 48 -4.48 -18.70 2.23
N SER A 49 -4.84 -19.96 2.04
CA SER A 49 -4.14 -20.87 1.12
C SER A 49 -4.37 -20.57 -0.35
N SER A 50 -5.56 -20.11 -0.74
CA SER A 50 -5.89 -19.85 -2.15
C SER A 50 -5.61 -18.42 -2.60
N CYS A 51 -5.44 -17.46 -1.68
CA CYS A 51 -5.30 -16.05 -2.04
C CYS A 51 -4.08 -15.41 -1.37
N TRP A 52 -4.01 -15.44 -0.03
CA TRP A 52 -2.98 -14.71 0.71
C TRP A 52 -1.59 -15.31 0.47
N LEU A 53 -1.42 -16.62 0.70
CA LEU A 53 -0.14 -17.31 0.53
C LEU A 53 0.39 -17.23 -0.92
N PRO A 54 -0.40 -17.54 -1.97
CA PRO A 54 0.08 -17.45 -3.35
C PRO A 54 0.52 -16.04 -3.75
N TYR A 55 -0.23 -15.01 -3.33
CA TYR A 55 0.15 -13.62 -3.57
C TYR A 55 1.49 -13.27 -2.91
N HIS A 56 1.66 -13.62 -1.64
CA HIS A 56 2.88 -13.29 -0.89
C HIS A 56 4.08 -14.11 -1.35
N GLN A 57 3.88 -15.34 -1.81
CA GLN A 57 4.90 -16.16 -2.45
C GLN A 57 5.38 -15.50 -3.75
N ALA A 58 4.46 -15.21 -4.69
CA ALA A 58 4.80 -14.59 -5.97
C ALA A 58 5.50 -13.23 -5.77
N LEU A 59 5.03 -12.42 -4.83
CA LEU A 59 5.67 -11.14 -4.50
C LEU A 59 7.09 -11.32 -3.94
N SER A 60 7.29 -12.30 -3.07
CA SER A 60 8.62 -12.59 -2.51
C SER A 60 9.60 -13.09 -3.57
N GLU A 61 9.14 -13.95 -4.48
CA GLU A 61 9.92 -14.46 -5.61
C GLU A 61 10.34 -13.32 -6.53
N LEU A 62 9.40 -12.45 -6.92
CA LEU A 62 9.71 -11.28 -7.77
C LEU A 62 10.74 -10.34 -7.12
N ILE A 63 10.61 -10.06 -5.82
CA ILE A 63 11.57 -9.23 -5.08
C ILE A 63 12.94 -9.90 -5.04
N PHE A 64 12.98 -11.21 -4.79
CA PHE A 64 14.22 -11.98 -4.77
C PHE A 64 14.90 -11.98 -6.15
N ASP A 65 14.15 -12.20 -7.23
CA ASP A 65 14.67 -12.23 -8.59
C ASP A 65 15.25 -10.88 -9.01
N VAL A 66 14.51 -9.78 -8.77
CA VAL A 66 14.97 -8.42 -9.07
C VAL A 66 16.24 -8.10 -8.26
N LYS A 67 16.23 -8.38 -6.96
CA LYS A 67 17.40 -8.16 -6.09
C LYS A 67 18.60 -8.99 -6.54
N THR A 68 18.40 -10.26 -6.88
CA THR A 68 19.49 -11.16 -7.31
C THR A 68 20.10 -10.67 -8.63
N LYS A 69 19.26 -10.19 -9.54
CA LYS A 69 19.71 -9.70 -10.85
C LYS A 69 20.41 -8.34 -10.78
N PHE A 70 19.96 -7.42 -9.94
CA PHE A 70 20.41 -6.03 -9.96
C PHE A 70 21.15 -5.58 -8.68
N GLY A 71 21.19 -6.41 -7.64
CA GLY A 71 21.75 -6.10 -6.32
C GLY A 71 20.80 -5.35 -5.39
N TYR A 72 19.68 -4.83 -5.92
CA TYR A 72 18.68 -4.08 -5.19
C TYR A 72 17.27 -4.34 -5.76
N ALA A 73 16.24 -4.04 -4.99
CA ALA A 73 14.85 -4.08 -5.42
C ALA A 73 14.06 -2.91 -4.81
N LEU A 74 13.18 -2.29 -5.60
CA LEU A 74 12.21 -1.30 -5.12
C LEU A 74 10.79 -1.81 -5.36
N LEU A 75 10.10 -2.09 -4.26
CA LEU A 75 8.68 -2.42 -4.25
C LEU A 75 7.85 -1.14 -4.08
N VAL A 76 7.03 -0.83 -5.07
CA VAL A 76 6.06 0.27 -5.01
C VAL A 76 4.67 -0.31 -4.76
N ASP A 77 4.18 -0.13 -3.53
CA ASP A 77 2.87 -0.59 -3.06
C ASP A 77 1.83 0.52 -3.29
N VAL A 78 1.10 0.46 -4.39
CA VAL A 78 0.23 1.55 -4.87
C VAL A 78 -1.21 1.37 -4.39
N HIS A 79 -1.76 2.42 -3.79
CA HIS A 79 -3.10 2.48 -3.21
C HIS A 79 -3.83 3.76 -3.60
N SER A 80 -5.11 3.80 -3.27
CA SER A 80 -5.92 5.02 -3.34
C SER A 80 -6.68 5.24 -2.04
N MET A 81 -6.77 6.51 -1.65
CA MET A 81 -7.44 6.93 -0.43
C MET A 81 -8.64 7.84 -0.72
N PRO A 82 -9.67 7.85 0.13
CA PRO A 82 -10.69 8.91 0.09
C PRO A 82 -10.04 10.27 0.37
N ARG A 83 -10.73 11.35 0.00
CA ARG A 83 -10.29 12.69 0.36
C ARG A 83 -10.24 12.82 1.88
N LEU A 84 -9.11 13.27 2.41
CA LEU A 84 -8.91 13.45 3.84
C LEU A 84 -9.37 14.86 4.23
N GLU A 85 -10.51 14.97 4.91
CA GLU A 85 -11.08 16.28 5.28
C GLU A 85 -10.18 17.11 6.19
N GLN A 86 -9.39 16.46 7.04
CA GLN A 86 -8.41 17.09 7.94
C GLN A 86 -7.14 17.52 7.21
N TYR A 87 -6.89 16.99 6.02
CA TYR A 87 -5.72 17.26 5.19
C TYR A 87 -6.20 17.66 3.78
N ARG A 88 -7.02 18.71 3.71
CA ARG A 88 -7.79 19.09 2.50
C ARG A 88 -6.97 19.21 1.23
N GLU A 89 -5.72 19.65 1.38
CA GLU A 89 -4.82 19.85 0.27
C GLU A 89 -4.06 18.58 -0.09
N CYS A 90 -3.91 17.59 0.80
CA CYS A 90 -3.08 16.39 0.58
C CYS A 90 -3.59 15.52 -0.56
N ASN A 91 -2.80 15.44 -1.64
CA ASN A 91 -3.12 14.67 -2.83
C ASN A 91 -2.49 13.28 -2.80
N VAL A 92 -1.28 13.17 -2.22
CA VAL A 92 -0.50 11.94 -2.18
C VAL A 92 0.07 11.72 -0.79
N VAL A 93 0.04 10.49 -0.26
CA VAL A 93 0.75 10.13 0.97
C VAL A 93 1.78 9.05 0.68
N PHE A 94 3.02 9.28 1.10
CA PHE A 94 4.08 8.28 1.09
C PHE A 94 4.21 7.60 2.44
N GLY A 95 4.10 6.27 2.46
CA GLY A 95 4.27 5.45 3.66
C GLY A 95 5.52 4.58 3.57
N ASP A 96 6.53 4.89 4.39
CA ASP A 96 7.82 4.17 4.40
C ASP A 96 8.16 3.56 5.77
N ALA A 97 7.12 3.31 6.57
CA ALA A 97 7.23 2.83 7.93
C ALA A 97 8.12 3.72 8.81
N HIS A 98 8.08 5.05 8.61
CA HIS A 98 8.96 6.02 9.28
C HIS A 98 10.44 5.73 9.02
N GLY A 99 10.79 5.53 7.74
CA GLY A 99 12.16 5.25 7.28
C GLY A 99 12.64 3.81 7.46
N HIS A 100 11.82 2.90 8.00
CA HIS A 100 12.22 1.51 8.21
C HIS A 100 12.15 0.66 6.94
N SER A 101 11.32 1.03 5.96
CA SER A 101 11.11 0.22 4.76
C SER A 101 11.75 0.79 3.50
N CYS A 102 12.11 2.08 3.46
CA CYS A 102 12.65 2.75 2.28
C CYS A 102 13.72 3.78 2.64
N SER A 103 14.62 4.08 1.70
CA SER A 103 15.63 5.13 1.88
C SER A 103 14.98 6.51 1.77
N SER A 104 15.41 7.47 2.60
CA SER A 104 14.92 8.85 2.52
C SER A 104 15.19 9.52 1.18
N LYS A 105 16.26 9.11 0.46
CA LYS A 105 16.56 9.61 -0.89
C LYS A 105 15.46 9.31 -1.90
N ILE A 106 14.94 8.07 -1.88
CA ILE A 106 13.87 7.64 -2.79
C ILE A 106 12.59 8.42 -2.49
N ILE A 107 12.30 8.63 -1.21
CA ILE A 107 11.14 9.43 -0.79
C ILE A 107 11.29 10.88 -1.25
N GLY A 108 12.44 11.53 -1.00
CA GLY A 108 12.69 12.90 -1.42
C GLY A 108 12.57 13.09 -2.94
N PHE A 109 13.13 12.15 -3.72
CA PHE A 109 13.00 12.15 -5.18
C PHE A 109 11.54 12.10 -5.64
N LEU A 110 10.72 11.25 -5.02
CA LEU A 110 9.30 11.16 -5.32
C LEU A 110 8.56 12.44 -4.92
N GLU A 111 8.79 12.94 -3.71
CA GLU A 111 8.19 14.19 -3.23
C GLU A 111 8.47 15.35 -4.20
N GLU A 112 9.72 15.53 -4.62
CA GLU A 112 10.11 16.55 -5.61
C GLU A 112 9.41 16.36 -6.96
N ASN A 113 9.33 15.12 -7.47
CA ASN A 113 8.70 14.82 -8.75
C ASN A 113 7.18 15.02 -8.76
N PHE A 114 6.52 14.74 -7.64
CA PHE A 114 5.09 15.02 -7.46
C PHE A 114 4.85 16.53 -7.29
N HIS A 115 5.67 17.22 -6.47
CA HIS A 115 5.57 18.66 -6.29
C HIS A 115 5.77 19.43 -7.60
N SER A 116 6.74 19.06 -8.43
CA SER A 116 6.99 19.72 -9.72
C SER A 116 5.83 19.62 -10.72
N ARG A 117 4.92 18.66 -10.50
CA ARG A 117 3.71 18.44 -11.31
C ARG A 117 2.45 19.00 -10.65
N GLY A 118 2.59 19.70 -9.53
CA GLY A 118 1.51 20.39 -8.83
C GLY A 118 0.70 19.51 -7.87
N TYR A 119 1.18 18.30 -7.55
CA TYR A 119 0.59 17.49 -6.49
C TYR A 119 1.13 17.95 -5.14
N SER A 120 0.29 18.00 -4.11
CA SER A 120 0.76 18.09 -2.74
C SER A 120 1.03 16.70 -2.15
N THR A 121 2.04 16.60 -1.28
CA THR A 121 2.42 15.33 -0.68
C THR A 121 2.45 15.41 0.85
N GLN A 122 2.26 14.27 1.50
CA GLN A 122 2.50 14.08 2.92
C GLN A 122 3.28 12.79 3.13
N ARG A 123 4.01 12.70 4.25
CA ARG A 123 4.78 11.51 4.60
C ARG A 123 4.31 10.90 5.90
N ASN A 124 4.02 9.60 5.84
CA ASN A 124 3.59 8.74 6.93
C ASN A 124 2.31 9.14 7.69
N VAL A 125 1.59 10.17 7.23
CA VAL A 125 0.38 10.68 7.89
C VAL A 125 -0.76 10.81 6.87
N PRO A 126 -1.93 10.20 7.13
CA PRO A 126 -2.23 9.24 8.20
C PRO A 126 -1.69 7.82 7.90
N TYR A 127 -1.11 7.60 6.72
CA TYR A 127 -0.71 6.28 6.23
C TYR A 127 0.82 6.11 6.29
N ALA A 128 1.30 5.48 7.36
CA ALA A 128 2.73 5.21 7.57
C ALA A 128 3.27 3.98 6.82
N GLY A 129 2.49 3.33 5.95
CA GLY A 129 2.87 2.04 5.36
C GLY A 129 2.38 0.83 6.16
N GLY A 130 1.82 -0.14 5.44
CA GLY A 130 1.15 -1.32 5.97
C GLY A 130 2.04 -2.56 6.12
N TYR A 131 1.41 -3.73 5.98
CA TYR A 131 2.09 -5.02 6.09
C TYR A 131 3.15 -5.19 4.99
N ILE A 132 2.83 -4.83 3.75
CA ILE A 132 3.73 -4.97 2.60
C ILE A 132 5.05 -4.23 2.84
N THR A 133 4.99 -2.94 3.15
CA THR A 133 6.21 -2.15 3.37
C THR A 133 7.03 -2.66 4.55
N ARG A 134 6.39 -2.99 5.68
CA ARG A 134 7.07 -3.48 6.89
C ARG A 134 7.64 -4.90 6.72
N ASN A 135 6.95 -5.76 5.99
CA ASN A 135 7.36 -7.14 5.79
C ASN A 135 8.52 -7.23 4.80
N TYR A 136 8.43 -6.52 3.67
CA TYR A 136 9.38 -6.67 2.57
C TYR A 136 10.50 -5.62 2.56
N GLY A 137 10.27 -4.42 3.11
CA GLY A 137 11.30 -3.38 3.18
C GLY A 137 12.45 -3.78 4.10
N ARG A 138 13.64 -3.96 3.52
CA ARG A 138 14.92 -4.21 4.20
C ARG A 138 15.99 -3.33 3.53
N PRO A 139 15.95 -2.00 3.72
CA PRO A 139 16.80 -1.07 2.97
C PRO A 139 18.29 -1.33 3.17
N LEU A 140 18.71 -1.74 4.38
CA LEU A 140 20.09 -2.15 4.66
C LEU A 140 20.55 -3.40 3.89
N GLN A 141 19.61 -4.17 3.36
CA GLN A 141 19.85 -5.34 2.53
C GLN A 141 19.50 -5.08 1.05
N GLY A 142 19.36 -3.81 0.65
CA GLY A 142 19.07 -3.43 -0.74
C GLY A 142 17.61 -3.67 -1.19
N VAL A 143 16.67 -3.96 -0.28
CA VAL A 143 15.24 -4.06 -0.63
C VAL A 143 14.50 -2.87 -0.05
N HIS A 144 14.01 -2.00 -0.91
CA HIS A 144 13.21 -0.85 -0.54
C HIS A 144 11.74 -1.14 -0.80
N ALA A 145 10.86 -0.70 0.09
CA ALA A 145 9.41 -0.80 -0.09
C ALA A 145 8.74 0.50 0.36
N ILE A 146 7.94 1.08 -0.53
CA ILE A 146 7.21 2.34 -0.30
C ILE A 146 5.72 2.12 -0.60
N GLN A 147 4.86 2.66 0.24
CA GLN A 147 3.43 2.78 -0.03
C GLN A 147 3.13 4.16 -0.65
N ILE A 148 2.36 4.21 -1.72
CA ILE A 148 1.87 5.45 -2.33
C ILE A 148 0.34 5.45 -2.27
N GLU A 149 -0.25 6.40 -1.56
CA GLU A 149 -1.70 6.60 -1.48
C GLU A 149 -2.12 7.80 -2.32
N LEU A 150 -2.87 7.57 -3.39
CA LEU A 150 -3.42 8.64 -4.24
C LEU A 150 -4.83 9.02 -3.80
N CYS A 151 -5.08 10.32 -3.60
CA CYS A 151 -6.43 10.80 -3.35
C CYS A 151 -7.33 10.53 -4.57
N ARG A 152 -8.42 9.78 -4.38
CA ARG A 152 -9.33 9.38 -5.48
C ARG A 152 -9.90 10.57 -6.24
N SER A 153 -10.12 11.71 -5.57
CA SER A 153 -10.63 12.92 -6.24
C SER A 153 -9.72 13.48 -7.33
N LEU A 154 -8.46 13.05 -7.40
CA LEU A 154 -7.53 13.43 -8.47
C LEU A 154 -7.93 12.85 -9.82
N TYR A 155 -8.48 11.62 -9.83
CA TYR A 155 -8.64 10.86 -11.07
C TYR A 155 -10.02 10.23 -11.25
N MET A 156 -10.88 10.17 -10.22
CA MET A 156 -12.21 9.57 -10.31
C MET A 156 -13.28 10.35 -9.53
N ASN A 157 -14.53 10.24 -9.96
CA ASN A 157 -15.68 10.68 -9.19
C ASN A 157 -15.89 9.70 -8.02
N THR A 158 -15.80 10.18 -6.78
CA THR A 158 -15.87 9.31 -5.60
C THR A 158 -17.25 8.77 -5.29
N ALA A 159 -18.31 9.33 -5.89
CA ALA A 159 -19.68 8.86 -5.75
C ALA A 159 -20.03 7.77 -6.78
N THR A 160 -19.62 7.94 -8.05
CA THR A 160 -19.92 6.97 -9.13
C THR A 160 -18.83 5.93 -9.34
N LEU A 161 -17.63 6.18 -8.80
CA LEU A 161 -16.39 5.43 -9.02
C LEU A 161 -15.89 5.45 -10.48
N GLU A 162 -16.44 6.31 -11.32
CA GLU A 162 -16.02 6.43 -12.71
C GLU A 162 -14.80 7.34 -12.85
N PRO A 163 -13.93 7.10 -13.84
CA PRO A 163 -12.85 8.02 -14.20
C PRO A 163 -13.36 9.44 -14.42
N SER A 164 -12.66 10.42 -13.85
CA SER A 164 -12.93 11.84 -14.09
C SER A 164 -12.22 12.32 -15.36
N ARG A 165 -12.52 13.55 -15.80
CA ARG A 165 -11.77 14.20 -16.89
C ARG A 165 -10.24 14.29 -16.65
N MET A 166 -9.81 14.21 -15.39
CA MET A 166 -8.40 14.30 -15.01
C MET A 166 -7.69 12.95 -15.06
N PHE A 167 -8.41 11.83 -15.26
CA PHE A 167 -7.85 10.48 -15.21
C PHE A 167 -6.64 10.29 -16.13
N ILE A 168 -6.77 10.73 -17.39
CA ILE A 168 -5.71 10.59 -18.39
C ILE A 168 -4.47 11.38 -17.99
N LYS A 169 -4.65 12.62 -17.54
CA LYS A 169 -3.54 13.45 -17.05
C LYS A 169 -2.84 12.81 -15.84
N VAL A 170 -3.59 12.37 -14.83
CA VAL A 170 -3.00 11.73 -13.64
C VAL A 170 -2.25 10.45 -14.02
N ARG A 171 -2.79 9.66 -14.94
CA ARG A 171 -2.10 8.47 -15.46
C ARG A 171 -0.78 8.84 -16.13
N GLU A 172 -0.77 9.84 -16.99
CA GLU A 172 0.44 10.31 -17.70
C GLU A 172 1.49 10.85 -16.72
N ASP A 173 1.08 11.67 -15.77
CA ASP A 173 1.96 12.17 -14.71
C ASP A 173 2.60 11.02 -13.93
N LEU A 174 1.80 10.03 -13.50
CA LEU A 174 2.31 8.85 -12.80
C LEU A 174 3.23 8.00 -13.67
N THR A 175 2.93 7.83 -14.96
CA THR A 175 3.82 7.14 -15.90
C THR A 175 5.17 7.84 -15.99
N HIS A 176 5.19 9.17 -16.11
CA HIS A 176 6.43 9.93 -16.13
C HIS A 176 7.19 9.82 -14.81
N ILE A 177 6.52 9.99 -13.66
CA ILE A 177 7.16 9.90 -12.35
C ILE A 177 7.77 8.51 -12.12
N MET A 178 7.07 7.44 -12.50
CA MET A 178 7.60 6.07 -12.38
C MET A 178 8.77 5.82 -13.34
N GLY A 179 8.74 6.41 -14.54
CA GLY A 179 9.87 6.38 -15.47
C GLY A 179 11.10 7.10 -14.92
N ASP A 180 10.91 8.31 -14.40
CA ASP A 180 11.97 9.12 -13.77
C ASP A 180 12.56 8.38 -12.55
N LEU A 181 11.69 7.77 -11.73
CA LEU A 181 12.11 6.95 -10.59
C LEU A 181 12.91 5.73 -11.04
N ALA A 182 12.46 5.00 -12.07
CA ALA A 182 13.17 3.83 -12.56
C ALA A 182 14.56 4.18 -13.10
N PHE A 183 14.67 5.28 -13.85
CA PHE A 183 15.95 5.79 -14.35
C PHE A 183 16.88 6.24 -13.21
N ALA A 184 16.37 7.03 -12.28
CA ALA A 184 17.17 7.50 -11.16
C ALA A 184 17.61 6.32 -10.26
N PHE A 185 16.75 5.33 -10.05
CA PHE A 185 17.07 4.13 -9.26
C PHE A 185 18.07 3.21 -9.95
N SER A 186 18.07 3.13 -11.29
CA SER A 186 19.11 2.42 -12.04
C SER A 186 20.47 3.10 -11.95
N GLU A 187 20.48 4.43 -11.95
CA GLU A 187 21.67 5.25 -11.68
C GLU A 187 22.01 5.32 -10.18
N LYS A 188 21.26 4.59 -9.33
CA LYS A 188 21.40 4.49 -7.88
C LYS A 188 21.30 5.84 -7.17
N ILE A 189 20.18 6.56 -7.31
CA ILE A 189 19.80 7.77 -6.53
C ILE A 189 20.67 8.00 -5.27
#